data_AF-A0A8P4FW73-F1
#
_entry.id   AF-A0A8P4FW73-F1
#
_cell.length_a   1.000
_cell.length_b   1.000
_cell.length_c   1.000
_cell.angle_alpha   90.00
_cell.angle_beta   90.00
_cell.angle_gamma   90.00
#
_symmetry.space_group_name_H-M   'P 1'
#
loop_
_entity.id
_entity.type
_entity.pdbx_description
1 polymer ?
#
loop_
_entity_poly.entity_id
_entity_poly.type
_entity_poly.pdbx_seq_one_letter_code
_entity_poly.pdbx_strand_id
1 'polypeptide(L)'
;MGSIVEILLWALIILDSGGCSVSLPEITDGNFIHQCVMEHNSARSAVSPAASNMLYMTWDEGLAITARAWARHCLFEHNTFLNDVRRVHPTFSSVGENIWTGYPPSSFDVAHSIKRWVDEKQDYDYDSDSCTKVCGHYTQVVWARSYKVGCAAQLCPNGVKNTEFGSRESVIFVCNYAPAGNVARKKPYETKGTECSGCEGKCESRLCRSQERDSQKSYNWSPDWDPAVATTYEGHGLIQSVPRSPVEKLLQGSPGRVCRHVRKMCLYFLFFF
;
A
#
# COMPACT_ATOMS: atom_id res chain seq x y z
N MET A 1 -53.82 -38.00 -10.02
CA MET A 1 -54.07 -36.69 -9.40
C MET A 1 -52.85 -36.35 -8.58
N GLY A 2 -51.89 -35.65 -9.19
CA GLY A 2 -50.63 -35.25 -8.57
C GLY A 2 -50.87 -34.16 -7.55
N SER A 3 -50.40 -34.37 -6.33
CA SER A 3 -50.53 -33.42 -5.24
C SER A 3 -49.52 -32.30 -5.44
N ILE A 4 -50.01 -31.07 -5.61
CA ILE A 4 -49.27 -29.81 -5.83
C ILE A 4 -48.36 -29.43 -4.64
N VAL A 5 -48.20 -30.30 -3.64
CA VAL A 5 -47.55 -29.99 -2.36
C VAL A 5 -46.08 -30.42 -2.29
N GLU A 6 -45.56 -31.24 -3.22
CA GLU A 6 -44.12 -31.61 -3.22
C GLU A 6 -43.21 -30.73 -4.07
N ILE A 7 -43.74 -29.73 -4.79
CA ILE A 7 -42.92 -28.83 -5.62
C ILE A 7 -42.36 -27.63 -4.82
N LEU A 8 -42.81 -27.42 -3.57
CA LEU A 8 -42.41 -26.27 -2.75
C LEU A 8 -41.25 -26.53 -1.78
N LEU A 9 -40.65 -27.73 -1.76
CA LEU A 9 -39.55 -28.06 -0.83
C LEU A 9 -38.15 -28.10 -1.46
N TRP A 10 -38.02 -27.85 -2.77
CA TRP A 10 -36.72 -27.77 -3.46
C TRP A 10 -36.48 -26.44 -4.19
N ALA A 11 -37.26 -25.40 -3.88
CA ALA A 11 -37.08 -24.04 -4.42
C ALA A 11 -36.50 -23.05 -3.39
N LEU A 12 -35.89 -23.54 -2.32
CA LEU A 12 -34.93 -22.80 -1.49
C LEU A 12 -33.51 -23.27 -1.83
N ILE A 13 -33.19 -23.38 -3.12
CA ILE A 13 -31.81 -23.38 -3.57
C ILE A 13 -31.30 -21.96 -3.37
N ILE A 14 -30.82 -21.72 -2.16
CA ILE A 14 -29.74 -20.82 -1.79
C ILE A 14 -29.42 -19.80 -2.90
N LEU A 15 -30.16 -18.69 -2.91
CA LEU A 15 -29.60 -17.40 -3.35
C LEU A 15 -28.53 -17.00 -2.31
N ASP A 16 -27.44 -17.78 -2.22
CA ASP A 16 -26.16 -17.18 -1.84
C ASP A 16 -25.82 -16.34 -3.05
N SER A 17 -26.31 -15.11 -3.07
CA SER A 17 -25.57 -14.02 -3.68
C SER A 17 -24.24 -13.95 -2.94
N GLY A 18 -23.32 -14.85 -3.28
CA GLY A 18 -21.93 -14.76 -2.93
C GLY A 18 -21.44 -13.47 -3.56
N GLY A 19 -21.60 -12.37 -2.83
CA GLY A 19 -21.02 -11.10 -3.21
C GLY A 19 -19.54 -11.36 -3.42
N CYS A 20 -19.04 -11.09 -4.61
CA CYS A 20 -17.61 -11.05 -4.87
C CYS A 20 -17.05 -9.89 -4.04
N SER A 21 -16.74 -10.14 -2.76
CA SER A 21 -16.01 -9.19 -1.94
C SER A 21 -14.59 -9.12 -2.48
N VAL A 22 -14.15 -7.93 -2.89
CA VAL A 22 -12.75 -7.71 -3.29
C VAL A 22 -11.88 -7.90 -2.05
N SER A 23 -11.02 -8.92 -2.07
CA SER A 23 -10.00 -9.13 -1.05
C SER A 23 -8.78 -8.30 -1.41
N LEU A 24 -8.43 -7.32 -0.58
CA LEU A 24 -7.19 -6.57 -0.72
C LEU A 24 -6.03 -7.33 -0.04
N PRO A 25 -4.79 -7.12 -0.50
CA PRO A 25 -3.63 -7.71 0.15
C PRO A 25 -3.38 -7.10 1.53
N GLU A 26 -3.00 -7.94 2.49
CA GLU A 26 -2.53 -7.50 3.79
C GLU A 26 -1.11 -6.93 3.71
N ILE A 27 -0.73 -6.07 4.68
CA ILE A 27 0.62 -5.48 4.73
C ILE A 27 1.74 -6.51 4.93
N THR A 28 1.39 -7.74 5.32
CA THR A 28 2.32 -8.87 5.49
C THR A 28 2.35 -9.80 4.28
N ASP A 29 1.55 -9.54 3.24
CA ASP A 29 1.53 -10.36 2.02
C ASP A 29 2.84 -10.16 1.25
N GLY A 30 3.56 -11.27 1.02
CA GLY A 30 4.89 -11.23 0.40
C GLY A 30 4.88 -10.73 -1.05
N ASN A 31 3.81 -10.99 -1.81
CA ASN A 31 3.69 -10.51 -3.19
C ASN A 31 3.38 -9.01 -3.21
N PHE A 32 2.53 -8.53 -2.32
CA PHE A 32 2.24 -7.10 -2.14
C PHE A 32 3.49 -6.31 -1.76
N ILE A 33 4.24 -6.79 -0.76
CA ILE A 33 5.52 -6.19 -0.35
C ILE A 33 6.49 -6.14 -1.52
N HIS A 34 6.65 -7.27 -2.22
CA HIS A 34 7.56 -7.37 -3.35
C HIS A 34 7.20 -6.42 -4.49
N GLN A 35 5.92 -6.32 -4.87
CA GLN A 35 5.47 -5.39 -5.91
C GLN A 35 5.70 -3.94 -5.49
N CYS A 36 5.35 -3.56 -4.25
CA CYS A 36 5.61 -2.20 -3.77
C CYS A 36 7.09 -1.85 -3.91
N VAL A 37 7.99 -2.69 -3.41
CA VAL A 37 9.44 -2.43 -3.48
C VAL A 37 9.97 -2.46 -4.92
N MET A 38 9.50 -3.39 -5.75
CA MET A 38 9.94 -3.53 -7.15
C MET A 38 9.57 -2.30 -7.96
N GLU A 39 8.31 -1.86 -7.92
CA GLU A 39 7.82 -0.75 -8.74
C GLU A 39 8.51 0.57 -8.37
N HIS A 40 8.75 0.81 -7.08
CA HIS A 40 9.54 1.96 -6.62
C HIS A 40 10.98 1.89 -7.15
N ASN A 41 11.68 0.76 -6.98
CA ASN A 41 13.07 0.65 -7.43
C ASN A 41 13.20 0.68 -8.96
N SER A 42 12.21 0.16 -9.70
CA SER A 42 12.12 0.29 -11.15
C SER A 42 12.10 1.76 -11.56
N ALA A 43 11.18 2.55 -10.99
CA ALA A 43 11.10 3.99 -11.24
C ALA A 43 12.39 4.74 -10.86
N ARG A 44 12.99 4.40 -9.71
CA ARG A 44 14.23 5.01 -9.20
C ARG A 44 15.44 4.74 -10.09
N SER A 45 15.56 3.53 -10.65
CA SER A 45 16.66 3.16 -11.56
C SER A 45 16.50 3.72 -12.99
N ALA A 46 15.29 4.16 -13.34
CA ALA A 46 14.91 4.66 -14.66
C ALA A 46 14.76 6.19 -14.73
N VAL A 47 15.25 6.92 -13.71
CA VAL A 47 15.22 8.38 -13.72
C VAL A 47 16.06 8.96 -14.85
N SER A 48 15.59 10.10 -15.37
CA SER A 48 16.32 10.90 -16.36
C SER A 48 16.13 12.36 -15.96
N PRO A 49 17.21 13.12 -15.74
CA PRO A 49 18.62 12.71 -15.82
C PRO A 49 19.02 11.60 -14.83
N ALA A 50 20.12 10.91 -15.12
CA ALA A 50 20.59 9.78 -14.29
C ALA A 50 21.05 10.26 -12.91
N ALA A 51 20.70 9.51 -11.86
CA ALA A 51 21.03 9.87 -10.48
C ALA A 51 22.36 9.27 -10.02
N SER A 52 23.21 10.08 -9.40
CA SER A 52 24.49 9.63 -8.83
C SER A 52 24.36 9.06 -7.42
N ASN A 53 23.28 9.39 -6.69
CA ASN A 53 23.13 9.09 -5.25
C ASN A 53 21.81 8.35 -4.89
N MET A 54 21.13 7.76 -5.87
CA MET A 54 19.82 7.13 -5.65
C MET A 54 19.93 5.90 -4.73
N LEU A 55 19.41 5.96 -3.51
CA LEU A 55 19.43 4.82 -2.60
C LEU A 55 18.48 3.71 -3.06
N TYR A 56 18.86 2.46 -2.86
CA TYR A 56 17.93 1.34 -3.01
C TYR A 56 16.84 1.43 -1.92
N MET A 57 15.59 1.19 -2.30
CA MET A 57 14.45 1.23 -1.40
C MET A 57 14.12 -0.18 -0.90
N THR A 58 13.93 -0.34 0.40
CA THR A 58 13.51 -1.60 1.02
C THR A 58 12.23 -1.43 1.81
N TRP A 59 11.52 -2.53 2.05
CA TRP A 59 10.34 -2.51 2.90
C TRP A 59 10.69 -2.15 4.35
N ASP A 60 9.76 -1.48 5.02
CA ASP A 60 9.77 -1.25 6.46
C ASP A 60 8.38 -1.53 7.04
N GLU A 61 8.32 -2.49 7.96
CA GLU A 61 7.08 -2.91 8.63
C GLU A 61 6.44 -1.78 9.45
N GLY A 62 7.25 -0.94 10.09
CA GLY A 62 6.77 0.17 10.90
C GLY A 62 5.99 1.19 10.06
N LEU A 63 6.53 1.54 8.88
CA LEU A 63 5.85 2.40 7.90
C LEU A 63 4.58 1.77 7.35
N ALA A 64 4.55 0.45 7.14
CA ALA A 64 3.36 -0.24 6.64
C ALA A 64 2.23 -0.26 7.69
N ILE A 65 2.58 -0.40 8.97
CA ILE A 65 1.65 -0.26 10.09
C ILE A 65 1.06 1.16 10.12
N THR A 66 1.89 2.19 9.95
CA THR A 66 1.46 3.59 9.83
C THR A 66 0.48 3.79 8.68
N ALA A 67 0.85 3.32 7.48
CA ALA A 67 0.03 3.45 6.28
C ALA A 67 -1.33 2.78 6.47
N ARG A 68 -1.36 1.59 7.07
CA ARG A 68 -2.59 0.86 7.37
C ARG A 68 -3.49 1.61 8.35
N ALA A 69 -2.91 2.13 9.43
CA ALA A 69 -3.65 2.92 10.40
C ALA A 69 -4.27 4.17 9.77
N TRP A 70 -3.53 4.85 8.87
CA TRP A 70 -4.06 6.03 8.18
C TRP A 70 -5.13 5.67 7.14
N ALA A 71 -4.90 4.63 6.34
CA ALA A 71 -5.82 4.16 5.32
C ALA A 71 -7.21 3.81 5.88
N ARG A 72 -7.29 3.31 7.12
CA ARG A 72 -8.55 3.02 7.84
C ARG A 72 -9.47 4.21 8.05
N HIS A 73 -8.94 5.43 8.01
CA HIS A 73 -9.78 6.64 8.11
C HIS A 73 -10.64 6.86 6.85
N CYS A 74 -10.27 6.25 5.71
CA CYS A 74 -10.95 6.43 4.43
C CYS A 74 -11.09 7.91 4.04
N LEU A 75 -10.00 8.66 4.20
CA LEU A 75 -9.89 10.10 3.88
C LEU A 75 -8.83 10.31 2.81
N PHE A 76 -9.18 11.03 1.73
CA PHE A 76 -8.20 11.50 0.75
C PHE A 76 -7.51 12.78 1.24
N GLU A 77 -6.83 12.67 2.39
CA GLU A 77 -6.05 13.72 3.02
C GLU A 77 -4.77 13.11 3.60
N HIS A 78 -3.72 13.92 3.70
CA HIS A 78 -2.47 13.47 4.29
C HIS A 78 -2.56 13.28 5.80
N ASN A 79 -1.80 12.30 6.30
CA ASN A 79 -1.70 12.03 7.73
C ASN A 79 -1.22 13.27 8.49
N THR A 80 -2.06 13.76 9.40
CA THR A 80 -1.79 14.99 10.18
C THR A 80 -0.64 14.83 11.17
N PHE A 81 -0.19 13.59 11.43
CA PHE A 81 0.89 13.25 12.34
C PHE A 81 2.24 13.00 11.65
N LEU A 82 2.39 13.25 10.33
CA LEU A 82 3.65 13.00 9.60
C LEU A 82 4.89 13.74 10.18
N ASN A 83 4.66 14.85 10.87
CA ASN A 83 5.70 15.66 11.52
C ASN A 83 5.88 15.34 13.01
N ASP A 84 5.04 14.46 13.58
CA ASP A 84 5.09 14.10 14.98
C ASP A 84 6.12 12.99 15.19
N VAL A 85 7.30 13.39 15.65
CA VAL A 85 8.41 12.49 15.95
C VAL A 85 7.94 11.38 16.90
N ARG A 86 8.23 10.12 16.54
CA ARG A 86 7.82 8.89 17.26
C ARG A 86 6.33 8.56 17.28
N ARG A 87 5.45 9.40 16.71
CA ARG A 87 4.01 9.08 16.56
C ARG A 87 3.64 8.52 15.20
N VAL A 88 4.53 8.65 14.22
CA VAL A 88 4.34 8.13 12.85
C VAL A 88 5.31 6.99 12.50
N HIS A 89 6.40 6.83 13.25
CA HIS A 89 7.34 5.72 13.15
C HIS A 89 8.18 5.61 14.44
N PRO A 90 8.52 4.41 14.94
CA PRO A 90 9.28 4.26 16.20
C PRO A 90 10.72 4.81 16.15
N THR A 91 11.35 4.83 14.97
CA THR A 91 12.77 5.22 14.82
C THR A 91 13.03 6.37 13.86
N PHE A 92 12.12 6.65 12.92
CA PHE A 92 12.32 7.69 11.91
C PHE A 92 11.63 8.96 12.39
N SER A 93 12.36 10.08 12.36
CA SER A 93 11.85 11.37 12.82
C SER A 93 11.10 12.16 11.73
N SER A 94 11.05 11.63 10.51
CA SER A 94 10.44 12.30 9.37
C SER A 94 9.94 11.24 8.39
N VAL A 95 8.65 11.30 8.08
CA VAL A 95 7.96 10.35 7.21
C VAL A 95 7.22 11.11 6.11
N GLY A 96 7.44 10.72 4.87
CA GLY A 96 6.69 11.20 3.70
C GLY A 96 5.49 10.30 3.41
N GLU A 97 4.59 10.74 2.54
CA GLU A 97 3.38 9.98 2.22
C GLU A 97 2.91 10.24 0.79
N ASN A 98 2.51 9.16 0.12
CA ASN A 98 1.72 9.21 -1.09
C ASN A 98 0.39 8.50 -0.86
N ILE A 99 -0.68 9.05 -1.43
CA ILE A 99 -2.03 8.47 -1.37
C ILE A 99 -2.55 8.30 -2.80
N TRP A 100 -3.15 7.14 -3.05
CA TRP A 100 -3.91 6.85 -4.25
C TRP A 100 -5.30 6.39 -3.83
N THR A 101 -6.30 6.67 -4.66
CA THR A 101 -7.64 6.16 -4.44
C THR A 101 -8.29 5.80 -5.77
N GLY A 102 -9.18 4.81 -5.76
CA GLY A 102 -9.85 4.36 -6.96
C GLY A 102 -11.19 3.69 -6.71
N TYR A 103 -12.04 3.79 -7.73
CA TYR A 103 -13.38 3.22 -7.81
C TYR A 103 -13.57 2.60 -9.21
N PRO A 104 -14.16 1.39 -9.34
CA PRO A 104 -14.59 0.48 -8.27
C PRO A 104 -13.40 -0.20 -7.57
N PRO A 105 -13.59 -0.90 -6.43
CA PRO A 105 -12.49 -1.54 -5.70
C PRO A 105 -11.67 -2.53 -6.52
N SER A 106 -12.29 -3.18 -7.50
CA SER A 106 -11.64 -4.09 -8.45
C SER A 106 -10.63 -3.42 -9.40
N SER A 107 -10.56 -2.08 -9.41
CA SER A 107 -9.57 -1.32 -10.16
C SER A 107 -8.23 -1.19 -9.45
N PHE A 108 -8.15 -1.55 -8.17
CA PHE A 108 -6.91 -1.49 -7.42
C PHE A 108 -5.90 -2.51 -7.94
N ASP A 109 -4.72 -2.01 -8.27
CA ASP A 109 -3.54 -2.79 -8.63
C ASP A 109 -2.30 -2.00 -8.20
N VAL A 110 -1.36 -2.66 -7.50
CA VAL A 110 -0.21 -1.99 -6.89
C VAL A 110 0.65 -1.31 -7.96
N ALA A 111 0.94 -2.02 -9.04
CA ALA A 111 1.76 -1.51 -10.14
C ALA A 111 1.08 -0.32 -10.82
N HIS A 112 -0.23 -0.42 -11.09
CA HIS A 112 -1.01 0.68 -11.63
C HIS A 112 -1.00 1.91 -10.70
N SER A 113 -1.28 1.74 -9.42
CA SER A 113 -1.33 2.85 -8.46
C SER A 113 0.02 3.57 -8.34
N ILE A 114 1.13 2.83 -8.23
CA ILE A 114 2.47 3.42 -8.17
C ILE A 114 2.83 4.06 -9.52
N LYS A 115 2.47 3.43 -10.65
CA LYS A 115 2.67 4.01 -11.97
C LYS A 115 1.95 5.35 -12.11
N ARG A 116 0.73 5.51 -11.57
CA ARG A 116 0.02 6.79 -11.59
C ARG A 116 0.77 7.91 -10.86
N TRP A 117 1.44 7.60 -9.75
CA TRP A 117 2.34 8.54 -9.09
C TRP A 117 3.59 8.83 -9.93
N VAL A 118 4.18 7.80 -10.57
CA VAL A 118 5.37 7.96 -11.42
C VAL A 118 5.09 8.76 -12.69
N ASP A 119 3.90 8.62 -13.27
CA ASP A 119 3.49 9.28 -14.51
C ASP A 119 3.43 10.81 -14.37
N GLU A 120 3.36 11.35 -13.14
CA GLU A 120 3.53 12.79 -12.89
C GLU A 120 4.89 13.34 -13.36
N LYS A 121 5.87 12.48 -13.62
CA LYS A 121 7.14 12.84 -14.29
C LYS A 121 6.91 13.63 -15.58
N GLN A 122 5.82 13.38 -16.31
CA GLN A 122 5.50 14.10 -17.54
C GLN A 122 5.26 15.61 -17.32
N ASP A 123 4.90 15.99 -16.09
CA ASP A 123 4.56 17.36 -15.70
C ASP A 123 5.69 18.00 -14.85
N TYR A 124 6.79 17.28 -14.60
CA TYR A 124 7.95 17.72 -13.82
C TYR A 124 9.20 17.94 -14.68
N ASP A 125 9.80 19.12 -14.60
CA ASP A 125 11.08 19.44 -15.22
C ASP A 125 12.20 19.47 -14.18
N TYR A 126 13.15 18.54 -14.30
CA TYR A 126 14.21 18.37 -13.33
C TYR A 126 15.21 19.54 -13.32
N ASP A 127 15.53 20.12 -14.48
CA ASP A 127 16.58 21.14 -14.59
C ASP A 127 16.16 22.45 -13.92
N SER A 128 14.93 22.87 -14.17
CA SER A 128 14.29 24.03 -13.56
C SER A 128 13.67 23.77 -12.18
N ASP A 129 13.56 22.51 -11.75
CA ASP A 129 12.83 22.11 -10.53
C ASP A 129 11.38 22.62 -10.52
N SER A 130 10.73 22.59 -11.69
CA SER A 130 9.38 23.13 -11.89
C SER A 130 8.36 22.03 -12.13
N CYS A 131 7.12 22.30 -11.72
CA CYS A 131 5.98 21.41 -11.88
C CYS A 131 4.83 22.18 -12.50
N THR A 132 4.23 21.65 -13.57
CA THR A 132 3.11 22.29 -14.26
C THR A 132 1.74 21.88 -13.69
N LYS A 133 1.68 20.77 -12.94
CA LYS A 133 0.47 20.25 -12.30
C LYS A 133 0.78 19.72 -10.89
N VAL A 134 0.64 18.41 -10.68
CA VAL A 134 0.99 17.71 -9.45
C VAL A 134 2.20 16.83 -9.77
N CYS A 135 3.25 16.98 -8.97
CA CYS A 135 4.50 16.22 -9.12
C CYS A 135 5.02 15.67 -7.79
N GLY A 136 4.28 15.92 -6.70
CA GLY A 136 4.67 15.56 -5.34
C GLY A 136 4.79 14.03 -5.17
N HIS A 137 3.93 13.27 -5.84
CA HIS A 137 3.98 11.83 -5.74
C HIS A 137 5.18 11.26 -6.49
N TYR A 138 5.43 11.73 -7.72
CA TYR A 138 6.62 11.36 -8.48
C TYR A 138 7.91 11.67 -7.71
N THR A 139 8.07 12.92 -7.28
CA THR A 139 9.27 13.38 -6.59
C THR A 139 9.53 12.62 -5.29
N GLN A 140 8.49 12.20 -4.56
CA GLN A 140 8.64 11.33 -3.39
C GLN A 140 9.08 9.90 -3.76
N VAL A 141 8.50 9.30 -4.80
CA VAL A 141 8.91 7.95 -5.28
C VAL A 141 10.39 7.93 -5.66
N VAL A 142 10.85 8.95 -6.36
CA VAL A 142 12.25 9.08 -6.82
C VAL A 142 13.13 9.89 -5.89
N TRP A 143 12.73 10.11 -4.63
CA TRP A 143 13.54 10.84 -3.68
C TRP A 143 14.75 10.01 -3.25
N ALA A 144 15.96 10.40 -3.65
CA ALA A 144 17.19 9.62 -3.47
C ALA A 144 17.40 9.19 -2.02
N ARG A 145 17.12 10.07 -1.05
CA ARG A 145 17.36 9.80 0.36
C ARG A 145 16.30 8.92 1.02
N SER A 146 15.10 8.78 0.43
CA SER A 146 14.04 7.90 0.95
C SER A 146 14.40 6.46 0.60
N TYR A 147 14.80 5.67 1.59
CA TYR A 147 15.29 4.30 1.38
C TYR A 147 14.42 3.23 2.05
N LYS A 148 13.42 3.64 2.84
CA LYS A 148 12.39 2.77 3.39
C LYS A 148 11.01 3.16 2.86
N VAL A 149 10.19 2.15 2.57
CA VAL A 149 8.78 2.32 2.22
C VAL A 149 7.94 1.27 2.91
N GLY A 150 6.74 1.66 3.33
CA GLY A 150 5.71 0.73 3.81
C GLY A 150 4.36 1.21 3.34
N CYS A 151 3.53 0.29 2.84
CA CYS A 151 2.27 0.61 2.19
C CYS A 151 1.12 -0.21 2.76
N ALA A 152 -0.10 0.27 2.54
CA ALA A 152 -1.34 -0.44 2.87
C ALA A 152 -2.46 -0.08 1.90
N ALA A 153 -3.30 -1.06 1.56
CA ALA A 153 -4.54 -0.85 0.84
C ALA A 153 -5.72 -1.11 1.78
N GLN A 154 -6.73 -0.23 1.74
CA GLN A 154 -7.92 -0.32 2.57
C GLN A 154 -9.17 -0.20 1.69
N LEU A 155 -10.10 -1.15 1.88
CA LEU A 155 -11.45 -1.07 1.33
C LEU A 155 -12.26 -0.11 2.19
N CYS A 156 -12.93 0.83 1.56
CA CYS A 156 -13.79 1.82 2.19
C CYS A 156 -15.23 1.59 1.75
N PRO A 157 -16.04 0.79 2.48
CA PRO A 157 -17.42 0.44 2.10
C PRO A 157 -18.32 1.66 1.88
N ASN A 158 -18.09 2.70 2.69
CA ASN A 158 -18.84 3.96 2.62
C ASN A 158 -18.16 5.03 1.76
N GLY A 159 -17.13 4.63 1.00
CA GLY A 159 -16.31 5.49 0.15
C GLY A 159 -15.18 6.23 0.85
N VAL A 160 -14.25 6.73 0.01
CA VAL A 160 -13.13 7.57 0.44
C VAL A 160 -13.57 9.03 0.42
N LYS A 161 -13.69 9.66 1.58
CA LYS A 161 -14.13 11.07 1.68
C LYS A 161 -13.17 12.01 0.96
N ASN A 162 -13.67 13.18 0.59
CA ASN A 162 -12.95 14.21 -0.17
C ASN A 162 -12.51 13.77 -1.56
N THR A 163 -13.31 12.88 -2.17
CA THR A 163 -13.16 12.45 -3.56
C THR A 163 -14.49 12.60 -4.30
N GLU A 164 -14.46 12.65 -5.63
CA GLU A 164 -15.67 12.72 -6.46
C GLU A 164 -16.59 11.49 -6.31
N PHE A 165 -16.05 10.37 -5.80
CA PHE A 165 -16.76 9.12 -5.56
C PHE A 165 -16.92 8.82 -4.06
N GLY A 166 -16.84 9.84 -3.19
CA GLY A 166 -16.67 9.63 -1.75
C GLY A 166 -17.82 8.98 -1.00
N SER A 167 -18.93 8.66 -1.66
CA SER A 167 -20.03 7.86 -1.12
C SER A 167 -20.13 6.45 -1.72
N ARG A 168 -19.16 6.05 -2.56
CA ARG A 168 -19.14 4.76 -3.26
C ARG A 168 -18.04 3.89 -2.72
N GLU A 169 -18.33 2.60 -2.53
CA GLU A 169 -17.33 1.61 -2.12
C GLU A 169 -16.07 1.72 -2.99
N SER A 170 -14.95 2.05 -2.38
CA SER A 170 -13.70 2.39 -3.09
C SER A 170 -12.49 1.93 -2.28
N VAL A 171 -11.30 2.03 -2.90
CA VAL A 171 -10.03 1.68 -2.25
C VAL A 171 -9.22 2.95 -2.03
N ILE A 172 -8.55 3.01 -0.88
CA ILE A 172 -7.45 3.93 -0.62
C ILE A 172 -6.17 3.13 -0.45
N PHE A 173 -5.10 3.58 -1.10
CA PHE A 173 -3.77 3.00 -1.05
C PHE A 173 -2.78 4.05 -0.57
N VAL A 174 -2.14 3.78 0.55
CA VAL A 174 -1.21 4.71 1.21
C VAL A 174 0.17 4.08 1.22
N CYS A 175 1.19 4.84 0.86
CA CYS A 175 2.60 4.48 1.06
C CYS A 175 3.29 5.56 1.88
N ASN A 176 3.94 5.17 2.97
CA ASN A 176 4.79 6.03 3.76
C ASN A 176 6.27 5.79 3.45
N TYR A 177 7.08 6.86 3.47
CA TYR A 177 8.48 6.86 3.06
C TYR A 177 9.37 7.38 4.17
N ALA A 178 10.53 6.76 4.39
CA ALA A 178 11.50 7.28 5.36
C ALA A 178 12.95 7.27 4.86
N PRO A 179 13.72 8.32 5.21
CA PRO A 179 13.25 9.64 5.66
C PRO A 179 12.30 10.30 4.66
N ALA A 180 11.53 11.31 5.07
CA ALA A 180 10.62 12.01 4.16
C ALA A 180 11.34 12.65 2.98
N GLY A 181 10.67 12.65 1.84
CA GLY A 181 11.09 13.38 0.65
C GLY A 181 10.53 14.80 0.60
N ASN A 182 10.52 15.36 -0.60
CA ASN A 182 9.87 16.64 -0.93
C ASN A 182 10.28 17.81 -0.02
N VAL A 183 11.55 17.83 0.37
CA VAL A 183 12.11 18.93 1.15
C VAL A 183 12.11 20.20 0.31
N ALA A 184 11.55 21.27 0.86
CA ALA A 184 11.43 22.55 0.16
C ALA A 184 12.78 23.02 -0.41
N ARG A 185 12.76 23.43 -1.69
CA ARG A 185 13.93 23.93 -2.43
C ARG A 185 15.06 22.90 -2.61
N LYS A 186 14.72 21.61 -2.65
CA LYS A 186 15.65 20.51 -2.94
C LYS A 186 15.10 19.67 -4.08
N LYS A 187 15.96 19.37 -5.05
CA LYS A 187 15.69 18.38 -6.10
C LYS A 187 15.63 16.97 -5.51
N PRO A 188 14.91 16.04 -6.14
CA PRO A 188 14.72 14.70 -5.61
C PRO A 188 15.98 13.84 -5.54
N TYR A 189 16.99 14.11 -6.38
CA TYR A 189 18.26 13.38 -6.40
C TYR A 189 19.40 14.27 -6.89
N GLU A 190 20.62 13.74 -6.92
CA GLU A 190 21.80 14.43 -7.50
C GLU A 190 22.15 13.83 -8.86
N THR A 191 22.63 14.66 -9.78
CA THR A 191 23.00 14.27 -11.16
C THR A 191 24.48 14.50 -11.47
N LYS A 192 25.25 15.00 -10.49
CA LYS A 192 26.68 15.21 -10.68
C LYS A 192 27.39 13.86 -10.63
N GLY A 193 28.02 13.48 -11.75
CA GLY A 193 28.75 12.23 -11.91
C GLY A 193 27.95 11.14 -12.62
N THR A 194 28.53 9.95 -12.75
CA THR A 194 27.84 8.79 -13.32
C THR A 194 26.87 8.17 -12.32
N GLU A 195 26.04 7.23 -12.77
CA GLU A 195 25.21 6.42 -11.88
C GLU A 195 26.05 5.86 -10.73
N CYS A 196 25.47 5.92 -9.52
CA CYS A 196 26.11 5.46 -8.29
C CYS A 196 27.44 6.14 -7.88
N SER A 197 27.91 7.18 -8.57
CA SER A 197 29.18 7.84 -8.22
C SER A 197 29.16 8.53 -6.84
N GLY A 198 27.97 8.79 -6.28
CA GLY A 198 27.77 9.30 -4.93
C GLY A 198 27.47 8.22 -3.87
N CYS A 199 27.58 6.93 -4.20
CA CYS A 199 27.31 5.87 -3.24
C CYS A 199 28.51 5.61 -2.30
N GLU A 200 28.26 5.49 -1.00
CA GLU A 200 29.24 4.99 -0.01
C GLU A 200 29.32 3.45 0.03
N GLY A 201 28.49 2.75 -0.76
CA GLY A 201 28.34 1.30 -0.74
C GLY A 201 28.40 0.68 -2.14
N LYS A 202 27.72 -0.46 -2.33
CA LYS A 202 27.69 -1.15 -3.62
C LYS A 202 26.69 -0.48 -4.56
N CYS A 203 27.01 -0.44 -5.85
CA CYS A 203 26.04 -0.12 -6.88
C CYS A 203 25.39 -1.40 -7.40
N GLU A 204 24.07 -1.46 -7.42
CA GLU A 204 23.30 -2.56 -8.00
C GLU A 204 22.15 -1.96 -8.80
N SER A 205 22.07 -2.27 -10.10
CA SER A 205 21.00 -1.77 -10.98
C SER A 205 20.78 -0.25 -10.89
N ARG A 206 21.87 0.52 -10.83
CA ARG A 206 21.90 2.00 -10.71
C ARG A 206 21.40 2.54 -9.35
N LEU A 207 21.35 1.70 -8.32
CA LEU A 207 20.91 2.06 -6.97
C LEU A 207 22.02 1.79 -5.94
N CYS A 208 22.19 2.70 -4.99
CA CYS A 208 23.14 2.60 -3.89
C CYS A 208 22.64 1.64 -2.80
N ARG A 209 23.32 0.51 -2.65
CA ARG A 209 23.06 -0.53 -1.66
C ARG A 209 23.94 -0.37 -0.42
N SER A 210 23.42 -0.75 0.73
CA SER A 210 24.17 -0.87 1.98
C SER A 210 23.52 -1.92 2.86
N GLN A 211 24.31 -2.87 3.36
CA GLN A 211 23.82 -3.93 4.23
C GLN A 211 23.06 -3.40 5.44
N GLU A 212 23.54 -2.30 6.04
CA GLU A 212 22.90 -1.69 7.21
C GLU A 212 21.53 -1.09 6.86
N ARG A 213 21.45 -0.27 5.81
CA ARG A 213 20.20 0.37 5.39
C ARG A 213 19.17 -0.61 4.83
N ASP A 214 19.65 -1.61 4.10
CA ASP A 214 18.81 -2.59 3.40
C ASP A 214 18.27 -3.67 4.35
N SER A 215 18.86 -3.80 5.54
CA SER A 215 18.39 -4.73 6.57
C SER A 215 16.93 -4.48 6.94
N GLN A 216 16.17 -5.58 7.07
CA GLN A 216 14.80 -5.54 7.55
C GLN A 216 14.81 -5.40 9.07
N LYS A 217 13.88 -4.60 9.59
CA LYS A 217 13.65 -4.43 11.03
C LYS A 217 12.19 -4.75 11.29
N SER A 218 11.95 -5.43 12.42
CA SER A 218 10.61 -5.63 12.93
C SER A 218 10.38 -4.72 14.13
N TYR A 219 9.14 -4.28 14.29
CA TYR A 219 8.78 -3.32 15.31
C TYR A 219 7.57 -3.82 16.09
N ASN A 220 7.67 -3.81 17.41
CA ASN A 220 6.50 -3.90 18.27
C ASN A 220 5.94 -2.49 18.44
N TRP A 221 5.10 -2.05 17.51
CA TRP A 221 4.63 -0.66 17.43
C TRP A 221 3.21 -0.58 16.87
N SER A 222 2.45 0.41 17.34
CA SER A 222 1.14 0.79 16.82
C SER A 222 0.93 2.28 17.07
N PRO A 223 0.46 3.06 16.08
CA PRO A 223 0.10 4.45 16.30
C PRO A 223 -1.10 4.57 17.24
N ASP A 224 -1.02 5.52 18.17
CA ASP A 224 -2.09 5.83 19.13
C ASP A 224 -3.38 6.34 18.47
N TRP A 225 -3.27 6.82 17.23
CA TRP A 225 -4.37 7.34 16.41
C TRP A 225 -4.95 6.32 15.41
N ASP A 226 -4.56 5.04 15.49
CA ASP A 226 -5.16 3.96 14.69
C ASP A 226 -6.63 3.73 15.10
N PRO A 227 -7.61 3.91 14.19
CA PRO A 227 -9.03 3.70 14.52
C PRO A 227 -9.34 2.30 15.04
N ALA A 228 -8.57 1.28 14.64
CA ALA A 228 -8.77 -0.09 15.12
C ALA A 228 -8.34 -0.28 16.59
N VAL A 229 -7.50 0.61 17.13
CA VAL A 229 -7.11 0.59 18.55
C VAL A 229 -8.23 1.22 19.38
N ALA A 230 -8.84 2.32 18.93
CA ALA A 230 -9.95 2.98 19.62
C ALA A 230 -11.16 2.04 19.85
N THR A 231 -11.50 1.20 18.86
CA THR A 231 -12.62 0.24 18.97
C THR A 231 -12.39 -0.87 19.99
N THR A 232 -11.13 -1.15 20.37
CA THR A 232 -10.83 -2.13 21.43
C THR A 232 -11.03 -1.58 22.84
N TYR A 233 -10.90 -0.26 23.03
CA TYR A 233 -11.12 0.40 24.32
C TYR A 233 -12.60 0.63 24.64
N GLU A 234 -13.46 0.83 23.63
CA GLU A 234 -14.90 1.00 23.85
C GLU A 234 -15.64 -0.32 24.12
N GLY A 235 -15.09 -1.46 23.67
CA GLY A 235 -15.69 -2.79 23.86
C GLY A 235 -15.33 -3.48 25.19
N HIS A 236 -14.26 -3.05 25.87
CA HIS A 236 -13.79 -3.65 27.11
C HIS A 236 -13.39 -2.55 28.09
N GLY A 237 -14.25 -2.29 29.09
CA GLY A 237 -13.90 -1.46 30.23
C GLY A 237 -12.54 -1.86 30.82
N LEU A 238 -11.74 -0.85 31.18
CA LEU A 238 -10.38 -0.91 31.73
C LEU A 238 -10.02 -2.24 32.40
N ILE A 239 -9.27 -3.09 31.69
CA ILE A 239 -8.38 -4.07 32.32
C ILE A 239 -7.00 -3.84 31.70
N GLN A 240 -6.06 -3.34 32.51
CA GLN A 240 -4.65 -3.36 32.16
C GLN A 240 -4.22 -4.83 31.95
N SER A 241 -4.01 -5.25 30.71
CA SER A 241 -3.32 -6.50 30.42
C SER A 241 -1.93 -6.20 29.87
N VAL A 242 -0.92 -6.43 30.72
CA VAL A 242 0.49 -6.58 30.35
C VAL A 242 0.61 -7.64 29.23
N PRO A 243 1.39 -7.41 28.16
CA PRO A 243 1.54 -8.41 27.11
C PRO A 243 2.29 -9.64 27.65
N ARG A 244 1.66 -10.82 27.58
CA ARG A 244 2.34 -12.10 27.84
C ARG A 244 3.21 -12.50 26.65
N SER A 245 4.36 -13.07 26.96
CA SER A 245 5.34 -13.59 26.00
C SER A 245 4.82 -14.83 25.24
N PRO A 246 5.49 -15.25 24.14
CA PRO A 246 4.90 -16.12 23.14
C PRO A 246 5.15 -17.60 23.43
N VAL A 247 4.27 -18.25 24.19
CA VAL A 247 4.09 -19.71 24.13
C VAL A 247 2.63 -20.04 24.38
N GLU A 248 1.84 -20.11 23.31
CA GLU A 248 0.70 -21.04 23.16
C GLU A 248 0.06 -20.83 21.77
N LYS A 249 0.66 -21.49 20.76
CA LYS A 249 -0.04 -21.90 19.55
C LYS A 249 -0.80 -23.18 19.90
N LEU A 250 -2.12 -23.22 19.74
CA LEU A 250 -2.83 -24.36 19.13
C LEU A 250 -4.35 -24.13 19.06
N LEU A 251 -4.88 -24.40 17.85
CA LEU A 251 -6.27 -24.70 17.52
C LEU A 251 -7.27 -23.53 17.43
N GLN A 252 -7.32 -22.93 16.24
CA GLN A 252 -8.59 -22.66 15.54
C GLN A 252 -8.30 -22.61 14.04
N GLY A 253 -8.51 -23.75 13.38
CA GLY A 253 -8.55 -23.83 11.93
C GLY A 253 -9.95 -23.45 11.44
N SER A 254 -10.04 -22.44 10.58
CA SER A 254 -11.20 -22.19 9.75
C SER A 254 -10.78 -22.32 8.28
N PRO A 255 -11.58 -22.99 7.42
CA PRO A 255 -11.16 -23.31 6.07
C PRO A 255 -11.18 -22.06 5.19
N GLY A 256 -10.01 -21.69 4.67
CA GLY A 256 -9.87 -20.70 3.61
C GLY A 256 -10.59 -21.19 2.35
N ARG A 257 -11.63 -20.47 1.92
CA ARG A 257 -12.23 -20.65 0.60
C ARG A 257 -11.30 -20.04 -0.44
N VAL A 258 -10.54 -20.88 -1.12
CA VAL A 258 -9.77 -20.54 -2.31
C VAL A 258 -10.73 -20.39 -3.49
N CYS A 259 -11.01 -19.17 -3.93
CA CYS A 259 -11.64 -18.94 -5.24
C CYS A 259 -10.62 -19.30 -6.34
N ARG A 260 -10.73 -20.52 -6.88
CA ARG A 260 -9.98 -20.90 -8.09
C ARG A 260 -10.47 -20.07 -9.27
N HIS A 261 -9.50 -19.49 -9.98
CA HIS A 261 -9.65 -18.91 -11.32
C HIS A 261 -10.59 -19.74 -12.21
N VAL A 262 -11.71 -19.15 -12.63
CA VAL A 262 -12.44 -19.63 -13.81
C VAL A 262 -11.96 -18.80 -14.99
N ARG A 263 -10.87 -19.24 -15.62
CA ARG A 263 -10.71 -19.00 -17.05
C ARG A 263 -11.79 -19.83 -17.75
N LYS A 264 -12.79 -19.18 -18.34
CA LYS A 264 -13.49 -19.78 -19.48
C LYS A 264 -13.40 -18.83 -20.67
N MET A 265 -12.40 -19.14 -21.48
CA MET A 265 -12.29 -18.87 -22.90
C MET A 265 -13.64 -19.08 -23.61
N CYS A 266 -13.92 -18.21 -24.56
CA CYS A 266 -14.76 -18.49 -25.73
C CYS A 266 -14.49 -19.90 -26.26
N LEU A 267 -15.53 -20.67 -26.53
CA LEU A 267 -15.57 -21.53 -27.71
C LEU A 267 -17.01 -21.73 -28.17
N TYR A 268 -17.31 -21.17 -29.32
CA TYR A 268 -18.38 -21.62 -30.21
C TYR A 268 -18.09 -23.07 -30.64
N PHE A 269 -19.11 -23.95 -30.63
CA PHE A 269 -19.60 -24.78 -31.75
C PHE A 269 -20.42 -26.00 -31.27
N LEU A 270 -21.57 -26.17 -31.94
CA LEU A 270 -22.41 -27.35 -32.23
C LEU A 270 -22.08 -28.72 -31.60
N PHE A 271 -23.11 -29.47 -31.16
CA PHE A 271 -23.79 -30.50 -31.98
C PHE A 271 -25.08 -31.05 -31.32
N PHE A 272 -25.99 -31.50 -32.20
CA PHE A 272 -27.32 -32.11 -32.04
C PHE A 272 -27.47 -33.21 -30.97
N PHE A 273 -28.62 -33.22 -30.26
CA PHE A 273 -29.80 -34.06 -30.54
C PHE A 273 -31.03 -33.48 -29.84
#